data_AF-A0A9P9RQ12-F1
#
_entry.id   AF-A0A9P9RQ12-F1
#
_cell.length_a   1.000
_cell.length_b   1.000
_cell.length_c   1.000
_cell.angle_alpha   90.00
_cell.angle_beta   90.00
_cell.angle_gamma   90.00
#
_symmetry.space_group_name_H-M   'P 1'
#
loop_
_entity.id
_entity.type
_entity.pdbx_description
1 polymer ?
#
loop_
_entity_poly.entity_id
_entity_poly.type
_entity_poly.pdbx_seq_one_letter_code
_entity_poly.pdbx_strand_id
1 'polypeptide(L)'
;EWIDLDDVHRWISTCEKEHGGRGNLQCSPAMFNPAVLPRNSMRQLDFRLIDVEAMCIVYVPRQCRYIALSYVWGRRNQSRLVLTSDNEEDLLEPGTLALSETQASIPRTILDAMSVVRKLGESYLWVDS
;
A
#
# COMPACT_ATOMS: atom_id res chain seq x y z
N GLU A 1 7.48 2.96 -23.20
CA GLU A 1 7.06 2.70 -21.80
C GLU A 1 6.10 1.53 -21.76
N TRP A 2 5.97 0.87 -20.60
CA TRP A 2 5.21 -0.38 -20.44
C TRP A 2 3.80 -0.14 -19.86
N ILE A 3 3.55 1.05 -19.32
CA ILE A 3 2.29 1.47 -18.69
C ILE A 3 2.07 2.94 -19.09
N ASP A 4 0.86 3.28 -19.52
CA ASP A 4 0.41 4.65 -19.73
C ASP A 4 -0.18 5.17 -18.41
N LEU A 5 0.57 6.03 -17.72
CA LEU A 5 0.17 6.56 -16.41
C LEU A 5 -0.94 7.60 -16.54
N ASP A 6 -1.06 8.29 -17.67
CA ASP A 6 -2.11 9.29 -17.89
C ASP A 6 -3.48 8.60 -17.98
N ASP A 7 -3.53 7.44 -18.63
CA ASP A 7 -4.72 6.60 -18.67
C ASP A 7 -5.12 6.10 -17.28
N VAL A 8 -4.15 5.65 -16.47
CA VAL A 8 -4.41 5.22 -15.08
C VAL A 8 -4.91 6.38 -14.22
N HIS A 9 -4.28 7.56 -14.30
CA HIS A 9 -4.71 8.77 -13.60
C HIS A 9 -6.13 9.19 -14.01
N ARG A 10 -6.44 9.12 -15.31
CA ARG A 10 -7.76 9.44 -15.83
C ARG A 10 -8.80 8.46 -15.32
N TRP A 11 -8.48 7.17 -15.25
CA TRP A 11 -9.37 6.15 -14.72
C TRP A 11 -9.66 6.38 -13.23
N ILE A 12 -8.63 6.61 -12.40
CA ILE A 12 -8.80 6.92 -10.97
C ILE A 12 -9.65 8.18 -10.80
N SER A 13 -9.31 9.26 -11.51
CA SER A 13 -10.02 10.54 -11.42
C SER A 13 -11.49 10.43 -11.85
N THR A 14 -11.76 9.68 -12.92
CA THR A 14 -13.14 9.43 -13.38
C THR A 14 -13.89 8.62 -12.34
N CYS A 15 -13.25 7.60 -11.76
CA CYS A 15 -13.86 6.79 -10.72
C CYS A 15 -14.30 7.66 -9.52
N GLU A 16 -13.40 8.48 -8.99
CA GLU A 16 -13.69 9.33 -7.82
C GLU A 16 -14.78 10.38 -8.10
N LYS A 17 -14.79 10.94 -9.32
CA LYS A 17 -15.79 11.94 -9.73
C LYS A 17 -17.18 11.34 -9.93
N GLU A 18 -17.26 10.23 -10.66
CA GLU A 18 -18.53 9.63 -11.08
C GLU A 18 -19.17 8.77 -9.97
N HIS A 19 -18.35 8.16 -9.11
CA HIS A 19 -18.82 7.34 -7.98
C HIS A 19 -18.81 8.07 -6.63
N GLY A 20 -18.47 9.37 -6.61
CA GLY A 20 -18.34 10.17 -5.39
C GLY A 20 -19.65 10.68 -4.78
N GLY A 21 -20.82 10.54 -5.43
CA GLY A 21 -22.01 11.29 -4.95
C GLY A 21 -23.43 10.80 -5.23
N ARG A 22 -23.71 9.77 -6.06
CA ARG A 22 -25.12 9.44 -6.43
C ARG A 22 -25.45 7.96 -6.66
N GLY A 23 -24.83 7.03 -5.92
CA GLY A 23 -25.18 5.61 -6.02
C GLY A 23 -24.85 4.80 -4.77
N ASN A 24 -25.37 3.57 -4.71
CA ASN A 24 -25.09 2.59 -3.65
C ASN A 24 -23.61 2.11 -3.62
N LEU A 25 -22.81 2.44 -4.63
CA LEU A 25 -21.35 2.30 -4.58
C LEU A 25 -20.74 3.67 -4.24
N GLN A 26 -20.39 3.85 -2.97
CA GLN A 26 -19.59 4.98 -2.54
C GLN A 26 -18.12 4.63 -2.78
N CYS A 27 -17.56 5.06 -3.91
CA CYS A 27 -16.09 5.13 -4.08
C CYS A 27 -15.55 6.46 -3.55
N SER A 28 -16.32 7.14 -2.69
CA SER A 28 -15.83 8.24 -1.88
C SER A 28 -14.68 7.71 -1.02
N PRO A 29 -13.64 8.51 -0.73
CA PRO A 29 -12.74 8.17 0.35
C PRO A 29 -13.61 7.97 1.59
N ALA A 30 -13.81 6.73 2.00
CA ALA A 30 -14.15 6.43 3.37
C ALA A 30 -12.93 6.84 4.19
N MET A 31 -12.70 8.15 4.29
CA MET A 31 -11.85 8.73 5.30
C MET A 31 -12.42 8.18 6.58
N PHE A 32 -11.67 7.26 7.20
CA PHE A 32 -11.89 6.75 8.54
C PHE A 32 -12.63 7.82 9.36
N ASN A 33 -13.93 7.65 9.56
CA ASN A 33 -14.70 8.65 10.29
C ASN A 33 -14.27 8.50 11.76
N PRO A 34 -13.48 9.45 12.31
CA PRO A 34 -12.93 9.29 13.64
C PRO A 34 -14.03 9.30 14.71
N ALA A 35 -15.25 9.72 14.35
CA ALA A 35 -16.41 9.71 15.24
C ALA A 35 -17.06 8.33 15.43
N VAL A 36 -16.74 7.34 14.58
CA VAL A 36 -17.32 5.98 14.64
C VAL A 36 -16.39 4.98 15.32
N LEU A 37 -15.10 5.31 15.48
CA LEU A 37 -14.16 4.47 16.20
C LEU A 37 -14.06 4.91 17.68
N PRO A 38 -14.16 3.97 18.65
CA PRO A 38 -13.97 4.30 20.06
C PRO A 38 -12.61 4.98 20.25
N ARG A 39 -12.56 6.08 21.03
CA ARG A 39 -11.32 6.83 21.31
C ARG A 39 -10.19 5.96 21.90
N ASN A 40 -10.52 4.79 22.44
CA ASN A 40 -9.58 3.82 23.01
C ASN A 40 -9.17 2.67 22.05
N SER A 41 -9.73 2.62 20.84
CA SER A 41 -9.34 1.68 19.78
C SER A 41 -8.22 2.22 18.89
N MET A 42 -7.65 3.39 19.22
CA MET A 42 -6.52 4.02 18.52
C MET A 42 -5.15 3.48 18.97
N ARG A 43 -5.09 2.37 19.69
CA ARG A 43 -3.88 1.55 19.68
C ARG A 43 -3.80 0.98 18.27
N GLN A 44 -2.81 1.44 17.50
CA GLN A 44 -2.39 0.95 16.18
C GLN A 44 -3.37 -0.05 15.58
N LEU A 45 -4.15 0.38 14.58
CA LEU A 45 -4.66 -0.62 13.66
C LEU A 45 -3.44 -1.42 13.20
N ASP A 46 -3.45 -2.74 13.41
CA ASP A 46 -2.42 -3.71 12.98
C ASP A 46 -2.30 -3.79 11.45
N PHE A 47 -2.72 -2.74 10.76
CA PHE A 47 -2.65 -2.56 9.34
C PHE A 47 -1.32 -1.89 9.01
N ARG A 48 -0.52 -2.59 8.21
CA ARG A 48 0.78 -2.14 7.76
C ARG A 48 0.70 -1.75 6.30
N LEU A 49 1.45 -0.73 5.93
CA LEU A 49 1.62 -0.25 4.57
C LEU A 49 3.10 -0.18 4.25
N ILE A 50 3.45 -0.33 2.98
CA ILE A 50 4.77 0.01 2.47
C ILE A 50 4.75 1.50 2.14
N ASP A 51 5.66 2.27 2.74
CA ASP A 51 6.00 3.61 2.29
C ASP A 51 7.00 3.48 1.13
N VAL A 52 6.57 3.82 -0.08
CA VAL A 52 7.40 3.67 -1.29
C VAL A 52 8.43 4.78 -1.47
N GLU A 53 8.33 5.86 -0.69
CA GLU A 53 9.29 6.96 -0.65
C GLU A 53 10.38 6.67 0.38
N ALA A 54 9.99 6.33 1.60
CA ALA A 54 10.91 5.96 2.68
C ALA A 54 11.49 4.55 2.51
N MET A 55 10.93 3.73 1.62
CA MET A 55 11.34 2.34 1.38
C MET A 55 11.37 1.53 2.68
N CYS A 56 10.30 1.60 3.46
CA CYS A 56 10.10 0.84 4.69
C CYS A 56 8.62 0.47 4.90
N ILE A 57 8.34 -0.32 5.93
CA ILE A 57 6.98 -0.58 6.41
C ILE A 57 6.60 0.50 7.41
N VAL A 58 5.33 0.90 7.41
CA VAL A 58 4.76 1.83 8.38
C VAL A 58 3.43 1.32 8.90
N TYR A 59 3.12 1.65 10.15
CA TYR A 59 1.74 1.61 10.63
C TYR A 59 0.91 2.65 9.89
N VAL A 60 -0.38 2.36 9.68
CA VAL A 60 -1.28 3.28 8.96
C VAL A 60 -1.20 4.69 9.52
N PRO A 61 -0.83 5.69 8.71
CA PRO A 61 -1.00 7.08 9.08
C PRO A 61 -2.49 7.41 9.24
N ARG A 62 -2.82 8.40 10.08
CA ARG A 62 -4.22 8.86 10.21
C ARG A 62 -4.69 9.39 8.86
N GLN A 63 -5.85 8.89 8.39
CA GLN A 63 -6.48 9.33 7.13
C GLN A 63 -5.55 9.22 5.90
N CYS A 64 -4.96 8.04 5.72
CA CYS A 64 -4.04 7.76 4.64
C CYS A 64 -4.75 7.24 3.37
N ARG A 65 -4.35 7.76 2.21
CA ARG A 65 -4.67 7.20 0.89
C ARG A 65 -3.59 6.20 0.50
N TYR A 66 -4.00 5.02 0.06
CA TYR A 66 -3.10 3.93 -0.32
C TYR A 66 -3.65 3.19 -1.53
N ILE A 67 -2.76 2.54 -2.26
CA ILE A 67 -3.09 1.63 -3.35
C ILE A 67 -2.99 0.20 -2.83
N ALA A 68 -3.95 -0.65 -3.17
CA ALA A 68 -3.90 -2.07 -2.83
C ALA A 68 -3.46 -2.89 -4.04
N LEU A 69 -2.43 -3.72 -3.87
CA LEU A 69 -2.08 -4.72 -4.86
C LEU A 69 -2.92 -5.99 -4.61
N SER A 70 -3.97 -6.17 -5.41
CA SER A 70 -4.75 -7.42 -5.40
C SER A 70 -4.02 -8.46 -6.25
N TYR A 71 -3.23 -9.32 -5.62
CA TYR A 71 -2.47 -10.37 -6.30
C TYR A 71 -2.62 -11.71 -5.60
N VAL A 72 -2.39 -12.80 -6.35
CA VAL A 72 -2.37 -14.15 -5.82
C VAL A 72 -0.94 -14.63 -5.70
N TRP A 73 -0.64 -15.24 -4.57
CA TRP A 73 0.62 -15.90 -4.30
C TRP A 73 0.93 -16.99 -5.32
N GLY A 74 2.03 -16.83 -6.05
CA GLY A 74 2.61 -17.91 -6.86
C GLY A 74 3.10 -19.07 -5.96
N ARG A 75 3.43 -20.22 -6.58
CA ARG A 75 3.90 -21.43 -5.87
C ARG A 75 5.03 -21.13 -4.85
N ARG A 76 5.01 -21.82 -3.71
CA ARG A 76 5.76 -21.61 -2.45
C ARG A 76 7.31 -21.75 -2.51
N ASN A 77 7.92 -21.83 -3.69
CA ASN A 77 9.32 -22.27 -3.83
C ASN A 77 10.34 -21.12 -3.93
N GLN A 78 9.97 -19.90 -3.57
CA GLN A 78 10.87 -18.75 -3.56
C GLN A 78 10.94 -18.22 -2.14
N SER A 79 12.15 -17.96 -1.63
CA SER A 79 12.36 -17.17 -0.42
C SER A 79 11.71 -15.80 -0.65
N ARG A 80 10.60 -15.56 0.04
CA ARG A 80 9.88 -14.29 -0.03
C ARG A 80 9.99 -13.61 1.33
N LEU A 81 10.18 -12.30 1.30
CA LEU A 81 10.04 -11.48 2.49
C LEU A 81 8.59 -11.57 2.96
N VAL A 82 8.42 -12.00 4.21
CA VAL A 82 7.13 -12.07 4.92
C VAL A 82 7.31 -11.22 6.17
N LEU A 83 6.34 -10.36 6.46
CA LEU A 83 6.35 -9.58 7.69
C LEU A 83 6.05 -10.53 8.86
N THR A 84 6.98 -10.64 9.80
CA THR A 84 6.84 -11.42 11.02
C THR A 84 7.17 -10.55 12.23
N SER A 85 6.76 -10.95 13.43
CA SER A 85 7.14 -10.23 14.65
C SER A 85 8.65 -10.17 14.87
N ASP A 86 9.42 -11.09 14.27
CA ASP A 86 10.87 -11.17 14.44
C ASP A 86 11.62 -10.14 13.56
N ASN A 87 11.02 -9.71 12.45
CA ASN A 87 11.64 -8.76 11.51
C ASN A 87 10.90 -7.42 11.42
N GLU A 88 9.82 -7.24 12.18
CA GLU A 88 9.00 -6.03 12.15
C GLU A 88 9.81 -4.78 12.48
N GLU A 89 10.62 -4.81 13.55
CA GLU A 89 11.44 -3.66 13.96
C GLU A 89 12.41 -3.24 12.85
N ASP A 90 13.09 -4.20 12.21
CA ASP A 90 14.02 -3.92 11.11
C ASP A 90 13.30 -3.36 9.88
N LEU A 91 12.12 -3.89 9.56
CA LEU A 91 11.35 -3.47 8.39
C LEU A 91 10.67 -2.10 8.58
N LEU A 92 10.49 -1.64 9.81
CA LEU A 92 10.02 -0.29 10.12
C LEU A 92 11.09 0.78 9.87
N GLU A 93 12.38 0.40 9.86
CA GLU A 93 13.48 1.34 9.65
C GLU A 93 13.49 1.90 8.22
N PRO A 94 13.53 3.24 8.04
CA PRO A 94 13.61 3.87 6.73
C PRO A 94 14.79 3.34 5.90
N GLY A 95 14.51 2.97 4.65
CA GLY A 95 15.51 2.46 3.70
C GLY A 95 15.75 0.96 3.75
N THR A 96 15.20 0.21 4.72
CA THR A 96 15.43 -1.24 4.81
C THR A 96 14.99 -2.00 3.56
N LEU A 97 13.90 -1.59 2.90
CA LEU A 97 13.43 -2.21 1.66
C LEU A 97 14.25 -1.79 0.42
N ALA A 98 15.17 -0.83 0.56
CA ALA A 98 16.11 -0.45 -0.50
C ALA A 98 17.41 -1.26 -0.45
N LEU A 99 17.67 -1.98 0.65
CA LEU A 99 18.84 -2.85 0.79
C LEU A 99 18.80 -4.00 -0.22
N SER A 100 19.95 -4.32 -0.81
CA SER A 100 20.06 -5.29 -1.90
C SER A 100 19.58 -6.69 -1.50
N GLU A 101 19.90 -7.10 -0.28
CA GLU A 101 19.54 -8.37 0.33
C GLU A 101 18.04 -8.47 0.60
N THR A 102 17.42 -7.38 1.06
CA THR A 102 15.98 -7.29 1.28
C THR A 102 15.25 -7.34 -0.06
N GLN A 103 15.68 -6.54 -1.04
CA GLN A 103 15.08 -6.53 -2.38
C GLN A 103 15.16 -7.86 -3.10
N ALA A 104 16.25 -8.61 -2.93
CA ALA A 104 16.37 -9.96 -3.49
C ALA A 104 15.29 -10.93 -2.98
N SER A 105 14.73 -10.65 -1.81
CA SER A 105 13.65 -11.42 -1.18
C SER A 105 12.25 -10.88 -1.48
N ILE A 106 12.13 -9.69 -2.08
CA ILE A 106 10.82 -9.12 -2.45
C ILE A 106 10.41 -9.63 -3.83
N PRO A 107 9.21 -10.21 -4.00
CA PRO A 107 8.69 -10.60 -5.31
C PRO A 107 8.73 -9.45 -6.32
N ARG A 108 9.13 -9.76 -7.56
CA ARG A 108 9.23 -8.75 -8.63
C ARG A 108 7.95 -7.95 -8.83
N THR A 109 6.79 -8.59 -8.71
CA THR A 109 5.48 -7.94 -8.80
C THR A 109 5.30 -6.83 -7.74
N ILE A 110 5.77 -7.04 -6.52
CA ILE A 110 5.68 -6.04 -5.45
C ILE A 110 6.64 -4.88 -5.75
N LEU A 111 7.88 -5.17 -6.18
CA LEU A 111 8.84 -4.12 -6.56
C LEU A 111 8.32 -3.26 -7.71
N ASP A 112 7.74 -3.88 -8.74
CA ASP A 112 7.14 -3.16 -9.86
C ASP A 112 5.91 -2.35 -9.39
N ALA A 113 5.08 -2.90 -8.49
CA ALA A 113 3.97 -2.17 -7.89
C ALA A 113 4.44 -0.94 -7.08
N MET A 114 5.49 -1.05 -6.27
CA MET A 114 6.09 0.08 -5.56
C MET A 114 6.55 1.19 -6.52
N SER A 115 7.12 0.80 -7.67
CA SER A 115 7.52 1.74 -8.73
C SER A 115 6.32 2.43 -9.38
N VAL A 116 5.26 1.68 -9.68
CA VAL A 116 4.01 2.22 -10.24
C VAL A 116 3.34 3.19 -9.27
N VAL A 117 3.22 2.83 -7.99
CA VAL A 117 2.61 3.68 -6.96
C VAL A 117 3.31 5.03 -6.86
N ARG A 118 4.65 5.03 -6.79
CA ARG A 118 5.45 6.26 -6.80
C ARG A 118 5.28 7.09 -8.07
N LYS A 119 5.23 6.43 -9.24
CA LYS A 119 4.98 7.10 -10.52
C LYS A 119 3.58 7.69 -10.65
N LEU A 120 2.60 7.13 -9.94
CA LEU A 120 1.25 7.66 -9.81
C LEU A 120 1.16 8.80 -8.77
N GLY A 121 2.27 9.21 -8.15
CA GLY A 121 2.28 10.25 -7.13
C GLY A 121 1.62 9.84 -5.80
N GLU A 122 1.47 8.54 -5.57
CA GLU A 122 0.97 7.97 -4.31
C GLU A 122 2.15 7.45 -3.49
N SER A 123 2.02 7.46 -2.16
CA SER A 123 3.14 7.10 -1.25
C SER A 123 2.98 5.75 -0.58
N TYR A 124 1.78 5.18 -0.57
CA TYR A 124 1.49 4.00 0.24
C TYR A 124 0.92 2.85 -0.57
N LEU A 125 1.54 1.69 -0.40
CA LEU A 125 1.13 0.44 -1.02
C LEU A 125 0.73 -0.57 0.06
N TRP A 126 -0.45 -1.17 -0.09
CA TRP A 126 -0.84 -2.34 0.67
C TRP A 126 -0.61 -3.61 -0.15
N VAL A 127 -0.01 -4.62 0.46
CA VAL A 127 0.17 -5.97 -0.09
C VAL A 127 -0.26 -6.98 0.97
N ASP A 128 -0.85 -8.09 0.54
CA ASP A 128 -1.03 -9.27 1.38
C ASP A 128 0.33 -10.00 1.36
N SER A 129 1.21 -9.79 2.36
CA SER A 129 2.54 -10.44 2.49
C SER A 129 3.10 -10.55 3.89
#